data_AF-A0A5B0JY10-F1
#
_entry.id   AF-A0A5B0JY10-F1
#
_cell.length_a   1.000
_cell.length_b   1.000
_cell.length_c   1.000
_cell.angle_alpha   90.00
_cell.angle_beta   90.00
_cell.angle_gamma   90.00
#
_symmetry.space_group_name_H-M   'P 1'
#
loop_
_entity.id
_entity.type
_entity.pdbx_description
1 polymer ?
#
loop_
_entity_poly.entity_id
_entity_poly.type
_entity_poly.pdbx_seq_one_letter_code
_entity_poly.pdbx_strand_id
1 'polypeptide(L)' 'ANAVEPVKVDTDISVTLDIDVIAGDGWINAEEAKAEYTTISGTVGGDAKAGDVVHLEINGKPYEATVQ' A
#
# COMPACT_ATOMS: atom_id res chain seq x y z
N ALA A 1 -5.20 -23.14 44.44
CA ALA A 1 -5.97 -22.21 43.60
C ALA A 1 -5.28 -22.16 42.24
N ASN A 2 -5.99 -22.49 41.15
CA ASN A 2 -5.43 -22.38 39.81
C ASN A 2 -5.68 -20.94 39.33
N ALA A 3 -4.63 -20.15 39.16
CA ALA A 3 -4.74 -18.85 38.52
C ALA A 3 -4.94 -19.08 37.02
N VAL A 4 -6.09 -18.67 36.49
CA VAL A 4 -6.33 -18.60 35.05
C VAL A 4 -5.96 -17.19 34.63
N GLU A 5 -4.80 -17.02 34.02
CA GLU A 5 -4.49 -15.77 33.32
C GLU A 5 -5.27 -15.76 32.00
N PRO A 6 -6.10 -14.74 31.73
CA PRO A 6 -6.84 -14.67 30.48
C PRO A 6 -5.87 -14.48 29.31
N VAL A 7 -5.94 -15.39 28.33
CA VAL A 7 -5.24 -15.21 27.05
C VAL A 7 -6.02 -14.17 26.25
N LYS A 8 -5.38 -13.06 25.90
CA LYS A 8 -5.93 -12.08 24.97
C LYS A 8 -5.66 -12.58 23.55
N VAL A 9 -6.71 -12.95 22.81
CA VAL A 9 -6.61 -13.17 21.37
C VAL A 9 -6.77 -11.82 20.68
N ASP A 10 -5.79 -11.45 19.86
CA ASP A 10 -5.89 -10.27 19.02
C ASP A 10 -6.47 -10.69 17.67
N THR A 11 -7.59 -10.08 17.31
CA THR A 11 -8.31 -10.35 16.06
C THR A 11 -8.48 -9.08 15.24
N ASP A 12 -7.95 -7.96 15.72
CA ASP A 12 -7.99 -6.72 14.97
C ASP A 12 -6.97 -6.79 13.83
N ILE A 13 -7.40 -6.33 12.66
CA ILE A 13 -6.56 -6.21 11.47
C ILE A 13 -6.62 -4.74 11.07
N SER A 14 -5.44 -4.13 11.00
CA SER A 14 -5.24 -2.76 10.58
C SER A 14 -4.29 -2.74 9.40
N VAL A 15 -4.64 -2.04 8.33
CA VAL A 15 -3.75 -1.82 7.20
C VAL A 15 -3.80 -0.35 6.85
N THR A 16 -2.65 0.26 6.66
CA THR A 16 -2.52 1.63 6.18
C THR A 16 -1.79 1.62 4.84
N LEU A 17 -2.24 2.47 3.92
CA LEU A 17 -1.64 2.63 2.60
C LEU A 17 -1.52 4.13 2.32
N ASP A 18 -0.30 4.57 2.09
CA ASP A 18 0.02 5.95 1.71
C ASP A 18 0.70 5.93 0.35
N ILE A 19 0.28 6.82 -0.54
CA ILE A 19 0.86 7.00 -1.88
C ILE A 19 1.67 8.30 -1.88
N ASP A 20 2.91 8.21 -2.34
CA ASP A 20 3.78 9.37 -2.46
C ASP A 20 3.28 10.34 -3.54
N VAL A 21 3.79 11.58 -3.50
CA VAL A 21 3.44 12.60 -4.49
C VAL A 21 3.84 12.13 -5.89
N ILE A 22 2.83 12.00 -6.75
CA ILE A 22 2.99 11.57 -8.14
C ILE A 22 3.64 12.69 -8.94
N ALA A 23 4.64 12.35 -9.77
CA ALA A 23 5.38 13.31 -10.61
C ALA A 23 5.99 14.51 -9.87
N GLY A 24 6.12 14.44 -8.54
CA GLY A 24 6.75 15.48 -7.72
C GLY A 24 5.86 16.66 -7.34
N ASP A 25 4.74 16.88 -8.03
CA ASP A 25 3.80 17.96 -7.74
C ASP A 25 2.33 17.50 -7.62
N GLY A 26 2.06 16.21 -7.81
CA GLY A 26 0.75 15.59 -7.73
C GLY A 26 -0.07 15.66 -9.02
N TRP A 27 0.49 16.20 -10.10
CA TRP A 27 -0.18 16.35 -11.39
C TRP A 27 0.64 15.72 -12.51
N ILE A 28 -0.06 15.16 -13.50
CA ILE A 28 0.57 14.74 -14.75
C ILE A 28 0.22 15.78 -15.81
N ASN A 29 1.24 16.52 -16.26
CA ASN A 29 1.12 17.49 -17.33
C ASN A 29 1.38 16.84 -18.71
N ALA A 30 1.26 17.65 -19.77
CA ALA A 30 1.39 17.18 -21.16
C ALA A 30 2.81 16.71 -21.53
N GLU A 31 3.84 17.14 -20.82
CA GLU A 31 5.21 16.68 -21.05
C GLU A 31 5.47 15.36 -20.33
N GLU A 32 5.08 15.26 -19.06
CA GLU A 32 5.16 14.03 -18.26
C GLU A 32 4.34 12.88 -18.87
N ALA A 33 3.15 13.18 -19.40
CA ALA A 33 2.31 12.20 -20.07
C ALA A 33 2.94 11.56 -21.33
N LYS A 34 4.03 12.14 -21.86
CA LYS A 34 4.77 11.55 -22.99
C LYS A 34 5.77 10.48 -22.54
N ALA A 35 6.12 10.44 -21.26
CA ALA A 35 6.96 9.39 -20.73
C ALA A 35 6.24 8.04 -20.86
N GLU A 36 6.98 6.99 -21.22
CA GLU A 36 6.41 5.64 -21.36
C GLU A 36 5.84 5.12 -20.02
N TYR A 37 6.46 5.53 -18.91
CA TYR A 37 6.05 5.15 -17.56
C TYR A 37 6.13 6.34 -16.60
N THR A 38 5.22 6.35 -15.62
CA THR A 38 5.30 7.18 -14.42
C THR A 38 5.45 6.25 -13.23
N THR A 39 6.49 6.45 -12.42
CA THR A 39 6.68 5.67 -11.18
C THR A 39 5.70 6.15 -10.12
N ILE A 40 4.97 5.20 -9.53
CA ILE A 40 4.14 5.40 -8.34
C ILE A 40 4.81 4.66 -7.20
N SER A 41 5.01 5.33 -6.07
CA SER A 41 5.58 4.75 -4.86
C SER A 41 4.69 5.09 -3.66
N GLY A 42 4.98 4.44 -2.55
CA GLY A 42 4.21 4.63 -1.32
C GLY A 42 4.67 3.69 -0.23
N THR A 43 3.97 3.73 0.91
CA THR A 43 4.25 2.90 2.07
C THR A 43 3.01 2.14 2.49
N VAL A 44 3.21 0.88 2.90
CA VAL A 44 2.17 0.04 3.50
C VAL A 44 2.55 -0.20 4.97
N GLY A 45 1.57 -0.16 5.86
CA GLY A 45 1.76 -0.35 7.29
C GLY A 45 0.64 -1.14 7.97
N GLY A 46 0.71 -1.21 9.30
CA GLY A 46 -0.19 -2.04 10.12
C GLY A 46 0.24 -3.50 10.11
N ASP A 47 -0.70 -4.39 9.84
CA ASP A 47 -0.55 -5.84 9.81
C ASP A 47 -0.05 -6.38 8.46
N ALA A 48 0.17 -5.50 7.48
CA ALA A 48 0.77 -5.84 6.20
C ALA A 48 2.20 -6.35 6.36
N LYS A 49 2.60 -7.31 5.52
CA LYS A 49 3.89 -8.00 5.60
C LYS A 49 4.53 -8.08 4.23
N ALA A 50 5.85 -8.23 4.23
CA ALA A 50 6.60 -8.50 3.01
C ALA A 50 6.00 -9.68 2.24
N GLY A 51 5.77 -9.49 0.94
CA GLY A 51 5.09 -10.44 0.07
C GLY A 51 3.59 -10.21 -0.10
N ASP A 52 2.95 -9.35 0.71
CA ASP A 52 1.56 -8.95 0.47
C ASP A 52 1.45 -8.19 -0.86
N VAL A 53 0.34 -8.42 -1.58
CA VAL A 53 0.11 -7.82 -2.89
C VAL A 53 -0.60 -6.49 -2.73
N VAL A 54 -0.02 -5.44 -3.31
CA VAL A 54 -0.65 -4.15 -3.53
C VAL A 54 -1.24 -4.14 -4.93
N HIS A 55 -2.56 -4.01 -5.02
CA HIS A 55 -3.27 -3.94 -6.30
C HIS A 55 -3.75 -2.50 -6.53
N LEU A 56 -3.29 -1.89 -7.62
CA LEU A 56 -3.67 -0.55 -8.06
C LEU A 56 -4.42 -0.64 -9.39
N GLU A 57 -5.56 0.04 -9.49
CA GLU A 57 -6.29 0.18 -10.75
C GLU A 57 -6.18 1.62 -11.25
N ILE A 58 -5.61 1.80 -12.44
CA ILE A 58 -5.46 3.11 -13.07
C ILE A 58 -6.22 3.07 -14.39
N ASN A 59 -7.30 3.84 -14.48
CA ASN A 59 -8.18 3.87 -15.66
C ASN A 59 -8.64 2.45 -16.11
N GLY A 60 -9.03 1.60 -15.15
CA GLY A 60 -9.47 0.22 -15.42
C GLY A 60 -8.35 -0.78 -15.71
N LYS A 61 -7.08 -0.35 -15.68
CA LYS A 61 -5.93 -1.24 -15.91
C LYS A 61 -5.28 -1.60 -14.56
N PRO A 62 -5.11 -2.90 -14.27
CA PRO A 62 -4.48 -3.35 -13.03
C PRO A 62 -2.95 -3.22 -13.09
N TYR A 63 -2.38 -2.85 -11.96
CA TYR A 63 -0.96 -2.77 -11.67
C TYR A 63 -0.72 -3.39 -10.30
N GLU A 64 0.29 -4.26 -10.19
CA GLU A 64 0.58 -4.98 -8.97
C GLU A 64 2.00 -4.73 -8.51
N ALA A 65 2.16 -4.63 -7.19
CA ALA A 65 3.42 -4.58 -6.50
C ALA A 65 3.37 -5.48 -5.27
N THR A 66 4.53 -5.85 -4.74
CA THR A 66 4.63 -6.58 -3.47
C THR A 66 5.23 -5.69 -2.41
N VAL A 67 4.66 -5.74 -1.20
CA VAL A 67 5.27 -5.14 -0.01
C VAL A 67 6.65 -5.75 0.18
N GLN A 68 7.66 -4.91 0.45
CA GLN A 68 9.04 -5.32 0.68
C GLN A 68 9.42 -5.17 2.15
#